data_AF-A0A7D5CF22-F1
#
_entry.id   AF-A0A7D5CF22-F1
#
_cell.length_a   1.000
_cell.length_b   1.000
_cell.length_c   1.000
_cell.angle_alpha   90.00
_cell.angle_beta   90.00
_cell.angle_gamma   90.00
#
_symmetry.space_group_name_H-M   'P 1'
#
loop_
_entity.id
_entity.type
_entity.pdbx_description
1 polymer ?
#
loop_
_entity_poly.entity_id
_entity_poly.type
_entity_poly.pdbx_seq_one_letter_code
_entity_poly.pdbx_strand_id
1 'polypeptide(L)'
;MTPLDLLLVGLLVVICAAMGRDAARTGWSPRYLLGSALVLGGLVGTFFLDDLTAAPLPGWTEFVFAVLLLVGFVLQWSGREAEP
;
A
#
# COMPACT_ATOMS: atom_id res chain seq x y z
N MET A 1 -7.37 -19.07 -5.75
CA MET A 1 -6.16 -18.67 -5.02
C MET A 1 -5.01 -19.59 -5.40
N THR A 2 -4.05 -19.03 -6.12
CA THR A 2 -2.81 -19.65 -6.55
C THR A 2 -1.74 -19.59 -5.42
N PRO A 3 -0.66 -20.39 -5.49
CA PRO A 3 0.47 -20.25 -4.56
C PRO A 3 1.12 -18.87 -4.57
N LEU A 4 1.07 -18.16 -5.71
CA LEU A 4 1.56 -16.80 -5.84
C LEU A 4 0.73 -15.83 -4.99
N ASP A 5 -0.59 -15.95 -5.02
CA ASP A 5 -1.49 -15.08 -4.25
C ASP A 5 -1.22 -15.23 -2.75
N LEU A 6 -0.99 -16.46 -2.26
CA LEU A 6 -0.65 -16.73 -0.87
C LEU A 6 0.70 -16.11 -0.47
N LEU A 7 1.70 -16.16 -1.36
CA LEU A 7 2.98 -15.49 -1.14
C LEU A 7 2.82 -13.97 -1.11
N LEU A 8 2.02 -13.40 -2.01
CA LEU A 8 1.73 -11.97 -2.05
C LEU A 8 0.98 -11.51 -0.79
N VAL A 9 -0.02 -12.26 -0.32
CA VAL A 9 -0.72 -11.98 0.94
C VAL A 9 0.26 -12.04 2.11
N GLY A 10 1.10 -13.09 2.18
CA GLY A 10 2.10 -13.24 3.23
C GLY A 10 3.08 -12.06 3.25
N LEU A 11 3.58 -11.66 2.08
CA LEU A 11 4.45 -10.50 1.93
C LEU A 11 3.78 -9.21 2.39
N LEU A 12 2.52 -8.98 1.99
CA LEU A 12 1.73 -7.83 2.41
C LEU A 12 1.60 -7.77 3.93
N VAL A 13 1.28 -8.90 4.59
CA VAL A 13 1.18 -8.97 6.06
C VAL A 13 2.51 -8.62 6.72
N VAL A 14 3.64 -9.13 6.20
CA VAL A 14 4.98 -8.82 6.72
C VAL A 14 5.30 -7.33 6.57
N ILE A 15 4.98 -6.72 5.42
CA ILE A 15 5.16 -5.28 5.18
C ILE A 15 4.33 -4.47 6.17
N CYS A 16 3.03 -4.76 6.31
CA CYS A 16 2.14 -4.08 7.26
C CYS A 16 2.67 -4.18 8.70
N ALA A 17 3.14 -5.36 9.12
CA ALA A 17 3.69 -5.57 10.45
C ALA A 17 5.01 -4.82 10.67
N ALA A 18 5.86 -4.72 9.64
CA ALA A 18 7.10 -3.94 9.69
C ALA A 18 6.80 -2.44 9.78
N MET A 19 5.85 -1.95 8.96
CA MET A 19 5.37 -0.57 8.97
C MET A 19 4.78 -0.18 10.32
N GLY A 20 3.91 -1.01 10.90
CA GLY A 20 3.32 -0.74 12.22
C GLY A 20 4.37 -0.73 13.34
N ARG A 21 5.38 -1.62 13.28
CA ARG A 21 6.50 -1.62 14.24
C ARG A 21 7.37 -0.38 14.10
N ASP A 22 7.64 0.05 12.89
CA ASP A 22 8.41 1.27 12.64
C ASP A 22 7.63 2.50 13.12
N ALA A 23 6.35 2.60 12.78
CA ALA A 23 5.45 3.67 13.24
C ALA A 23 5.40 3.82 14.75
N ALA A 24 5.34 2.70 15.47
CA ALA A 24 5.34 2.68 16.93
C ALA A 24 6.68 3.11 17.54
N ARG A 25 7.81 2.91 16.84
CA ARG A 25 9.16 3.26 17.32
C ARG A 25 9.55 4.70 17.02
N THR A 26 9.23 5.17 15.81
CA THR A 26 9.68 6.47 15.30
C THR A 26 8.62 7.55 15.41
N GLY A 27 7.35 7.19 15.69
CA GLY A 27 6.27 8.15 15.86
C GLY A 27 5.94 8.85 14.53
N TRP A 28 5.40 8.08 13.58
CA TRP A 28 5.16 8.58 12.22
C TRP A 28 4.30 9.85 12.17
N SER A 29 4.72 10.78 11.30
CA SER A 29 3.91 11.95 10.99
C SER A 29 2.61 11.54 10.30
N PRO A 30 1.52 12.34 10.44
CA PRO A 30 0.26 12.07 9.75
C PRO A 30 0.40 11.95 8.22
N ARG A 31 1.36 12.68 7.62
CA ARG A 31 1.66 12.59 6.18
C ARG A 31 2.25 11.24 5.80
N TYR A 32 3.18 10.72 6.61
CA TYR A 32 3.82 9.44 6.37
C TYR A 32 2.84 8.28 6.58
N LEU A 33 1.94 8.39 7.57
CA LEU A 33 0.83 7.45 7.77
C LEU A 33 -0.12 7.42 6.57
N LEU A 34 -0.55 8.60 6.09
CA LEU A 34 -1.41 8.71 4.92
C LEU A 34 -0.73 8.13 3.67
N GLY A 35 0.54 8.46 3.43
CA GLY A 35 1.30 7.92 2.32
C GLY A 35 1.44 6.40 2.39
N SER A 36 1.63 5.85 3.59
CA SER A 36 1.67 4.41 3.85
C SER A 36 0.34 3.72 3.55
N ALA A 37 -0.78 4.31 3.99
CA ALA A 37 -2.11 3.78 3.70
C ALA A 37 -2.42 3.77 2.21
N LEU A 38 -2.04 4.81 1.47
CA LEU A 38 -2.25 4.90 0.03
C LEU A 38 -1.42 3.87 -0.75
N VAL A 39 -0.15 3.64 -0.35
CA VAL A 39 0.67 2.58 -0.95
C VAL A 39 0.07 1.20 -0.70
N LEU A 40 -0.35 0.91 0.53
CA LEU A 40 -0.97 -0.37 0.85
C LEU A 40 -2.31 -0.55 0.13
N GLY A 41 -3.13 0.50 0.04
CA GLY A 41 -4.39 0.48 -0.71
C GLY A 41 -4.17 0.24 -2.21
N GLY A 42 -3.16 0.89 -2.79
CA GLY A 42 -2.77 0.66 -4.18
C GLY A 42 -2.26 -0.76 -4.42
N LEU A 43 -1.40 -1.30 -3.54
CA LEU A 43 -0.94 -2.69 -3.63
C LEU A 43 -2.10 -3.68 -3.53
N VAL A 44 -2.99 -3.49 -2.56
CA VAL A 44 -4.16 -4.36 -2.37
C VAL A 44 -5.07 -4.32 -3.60
N GLY A 45 -5.33 -3.12 -4.10
CA GLY A 45 -6.13 -2.89 -5.30
C GLY A 45 -5.57 -3.59 -6.53
N THR A 46 -4.28 -3.38 -6.81
CA THR A 46 -3.62 -3.93 -8.01
C THR A 46 -3.50 -5.45 -7.98
N PHE A 47 -3.24 -6.06 -6.82
CA PHE A 47 -2.87 -7.48 -6.76
C PHE A 47 -3.97 -8.42 -6.28
N PHE A 48 -5.00 -7.92 -5.59
CA PHE A 48 -5.99 -8.80 -4.95
C PHE A 48 -7.43 -8.43 -5.25
N LEU A 49 -7.72 -7.21 -5.73
CA LEU A 49 -9.10 -6.77 -5.82
C LEU A 49 -9.88 -7.51 -6.92
N ASP A 50 -9.24 -7.78 -8.07
CA ASP A 50 -9.87 -8.57 -9.14
C ASP A 50 -10.27 -9.97 -8.67
N ASP A 51 -9.40 -10.64 -7.90
CA ASP A 51 -9.65 -11.99 -7.37
C ASP A 51 -10.72 -12.02 -6.28
N LEU A 52 -10.91 -10.92 -5.56
CA LEU A 52 -11.91 -10.77 -4.49
C LEU A 52 -13.29 -10.40 -5.05
N THR A 53 -13.36 -9.88 -6.27
CA THR A 53 -14.61 -9.46 -6.89
C THR A 53 -15.19 -10.57 -7.77
N ALA A 54 -16.52 -10.77 -7.66
CA ALA A 54 -17.23 -11.75 -8.50
C ALA A 54 -17.37 -11.31 -9.97
N ALA A 55 -17.09 -10.05 -10.28
CA ALA A 55 -17.14 -9.47 -11.62
C ALA A 55 -15.81 -8.76 -11.91
N PRO A 56 -15.30 -8.83 -13.16
CA PRO A 56 -14.04 -8.18 -13.51
C PRO A 56 -14.14 -6.67 -13.30
N LEU A 57 -13.09 -6.08 -12.73
CA LEU A 57 -13.06 -4.64 -12.52
C LEU A 57 -12.95 -3.89 -13.86
N PRO A 58 -13.50 -2.68 -13.96
CA PRO A 58 -13.30 -1.82 -15.12
C PRO A 58 -11.82 -1.45 -15.27
N GLY A 59 -11.23 -1.51 -16.47
CA GLY A 59 -9.79 -1.25 -16.67
C GLY A 59 -9.25 0.13 -16.20
N TRP A 60 -10.12 1.09 -15.87
CA TRP A 60 -9.67 2.34 -15.24
C TRP A 60 -9.26 2.17 -13.77
N THR A 61 -9.66 1.09 -13.10
CA THR A 61 -9.31 0.82 -11.70
C THR A 61 -7.83 0.58 -11.52
N GLU A 62 -7.16 -0.09 -12.48
CA GLU A 62 -5.71 -0.24 -12.50
C GLU A 62 -5.01 1.12 -12.44
N PHE A 63 -5.50 2.08 -13.24
CA PHE A 63 -4.99 3.45 -13.26
C PHE A 63 -5.15 4.14 -11.90
N VAL A 64 -6.29 3.92 -11.23
CA VAL A 64 -6.53 4.47 -9.88
C VAL A 64 -5.57 3.86 -8.86
N PHE A 65 -5.36 2.55 -8.88
CA PHE A 65 -4.42 1.91 -7.95
C PHE A 65 -2.97 2.33 -8.20
N ALA A 66 -2.57 2.50 -9.46
CA ALA A 66 -1.27 3.07 -9.82
C ALA A 66 -1.10 4.51 -9.31
N VAL A 67 -2.14 5.34 -9.41
CA VAL A 67 -2.13 6.71 -8.85
C VAL A 67 -2.03 6.68 -7.33
N LEU A 68 -2.74 5.77 -6.64
CA LEU A 68 -2.65 5.63 -5.18
C LEU A 68 -1.24 5.23 -4.74
N LEU A 69 -0.59 4.30 -5.46
CA LEU A 69 0.82 3.96 -5.25
C LEU A 69 1.73 5.18 -5.39
N LEU A 70 1.57 5.92 -6.49
CA LEU A 70 2.39 7.09 -6.78
C LEU A 70 2.21 8.20 -5.74
N VAL A 71 0.98 8.57 -5.42
CA VAL A 71 0.67 9.61 -4.42
C VAL A 71 1.15 9.17 -3.05
N GLY A 72 0.91 7.91 -2.68
CA GLY A 72 1.37 7.36 -1.42
C GLY A 72 2.90 7.41 -1.28
N PHE A 73 3.61 7.03 -2.34
CA PHE A 73 5.06 7.12 -2.41
C PHE A 73 5.56 8.56 -2.28
N VAL A 74 4.99 9.51 -3.02
CA VAL A 74 5.37 10.93 -2.96
C VAL A 74 5.14 11.51 -1.57
N LEU A 75 4.04 11.15 -0.90
CA LEU A 75 3.76 11.60 0.47
C LEU A 75 4.74 11.01 1.48
N GLN A 76 5.12 9.73 1.33
CA GLN A 76 6.17 9.13 2.16
C GLN A 76 7.52 9.80 1.92
N TRP A 77 7.89 10.03 0.65
CA TRP A 77 9.17 10.64 0.26
C TRP A 77 9.31 12.06 0.81
N SER A 78 8.34 12.92 0.52
CA SER A 78 8.31 14.31 1.02
C SER A 78 8.23 14.41 2.55
N GLY A 79 7.68 13.39 3.22
CA GLY A 79 7.64 13.32 4.67
C GLY A 79 9.00 13.01 5.33
N ARG A 80 10.00 12.52 4.58
CA ARG A 80 11.35 12.23 5.10
C ARG A 80 12.23 13.46 5.21
N GLU A 81 11.93 14.53 4.49
CA GLU A 81 12.75 15.75 4.46
C GLU A 81 12.53 16.67 5.70
N ALA A 82 11.81 16.20 6.72
CA ALA A 82 11.46 16.96 7.91
C ALA A 82 12.30 16.61 9.16
N GLU A 83 13.35 15.79 9.04
CA GLU A 83 14.33 15.60 10.13
C GLU A 83 15.59 16.45 9.87
N PRO A 84 15.87 17.47 10.71
CA PRO A 84 17.14 18.21 10.71
C PRO A 84 18.31 17.41 11.30
#